data_AF-A0AAQ4S158-F1
#
_entry.id   AF-A0AAQ4S158-F1
#
_cell.length_a   1.000
_cell.length_b   1.000
_cell.length_c   1.000
_cell.angle_alpha   90.00
_cell.angle_beta   90.00
_cell.angle_gamma   90.00
#
_symmetry.space_group_name_H-M   'P 1'
#
loop_
_entity.id
_entity.type
_entity.pdbx_description
1 polymer ?
#
loop_
_entity_poly.entity_id
_entity_poly.type
_entity_poly.pdbx_seq_one_letter_code
_entity_poly.pdbx_strand_id
1 'polypeptide(L)'
;MEQTANEDTAPKEDTPQTKSKMEKIFGFRKEDLTSWHSLVTLLNRPADPASLGIFRCLFGLLMVIDITQERGLSHLDFKYLDGAPVCRFPLFNVLQPLPLDWMYLVYVVMFFGALGIMLGCFYRLSCLMFISTYWYIFFLDKTAWNNHSYLYGLIGFQLTLMDANRYWSIDGLRRPSIRNAHVPLWNYTVLRTQIFIVYFLAGLKKLDADWVEGYSMSYLAHHSLFDPFKMILPVELVNLLVVHAGGLVLDLTAGYLLFFDATRPYAFFFVSYFHCMNSQLFSIGMFSYTMLATSPVFCHADWPRRFFARFPGFLRAVLPLTSPAPQPSASCVYNTSQSTSSNPQETPPVAKAPKLRLKHKLAAIFTILYISEQLFLPYSHFITQGYNNWTNGLYGYSWDMMVHSRSHQHVKITYKDGETGETGYLNPGVFTQSRRWKDHGDMLKQYATCLNQFLPRYNISEPEIYFDIWVSINERFQQRYESYQYNTFRGIK
;
A
#
# COMPACT_ATOMS: atom_id res chain seq x y z
N MET A 1 -5.38 -44.04 70.05
CA MET A 1 -6.15 -44.91 69.12
C MET A 1 -7.38 -44.10 68.74
N GLU A 2 -7.28 -43.28 67.69
CA GLU A 2 -7.50 -43.65 66.28
C GLU A 2 -8.97 -44.01 66.03
N GLN A 3 -9.71 -43.46 65.07
CA GLN A 3 -9.43 -42.64 63.89
C GLN A 3 -10.73 -41.89 63.55
N THR A 4 -10.68 -40.56 63.38
CA THR A 4 -11.72 -39.81 62.67
C THR A 4 -11.32 -39.74 61.20
N ALA A 5 -12.15 -40.32 60.33
CA ALA A 5 -11.95 -40.33 58.88
C ALA A 5 -11.97 -38.89 58.34
N ASN A 6 -10.86 -38.49 57.72
CA ASN A 6 -10.75 -37.28 56.91
C ASN A 6 -11.44 -37.56 55.57
N GLU A 7 -12.48 -36.81 55.22
CA GLU A 7 -12.97 -36.72 53.85
C GLU A 7 -11.94 -35.96 53.01
N ASP A 8 -11.29 -36.69 52.11
CA ASP A 8 -10.44 -36.13 51.05
C ASP A 8 -11.27 -35.20 50.14
N THR A 9 -11.22 -33.90 50.42
CA THR A 9 -11.61 -32.88 49.43
C THR A 9 -10.60 -32.88 48.31
N ALA A 10 -10.94 -33.55 47.22
CA ALA A 10 -10.24 -33.49 45.94
C ALA A 10 -10.01 -32.03 45.50
N PRO A 11 -8.87 -31.72 44.85
CA PRO A 11 -8.62 -30.38 44.35
C PRO A 11 -9.65 -30.04 43.28
N LYS A 12 -10.39 -28.94 43.49
CA LYS A 12 -11.25 -28.34 42.45
C LYS A 12 -10.37 -28.00 41.26
N GLU A 13 -10.52 -28.76 40.18
CA GLU A 13 -9.96 -28.45 38.87
C GLU A 13 -10.32 -27.00 38.50
N ASP A 14 -9.30 -26.19 38.23
CA ASP A 14 -9.44 -24.86 37.66
C ASP A 14 -10.23 -24.98 36.35
N THR A 15 -11.48 -24.56 36.37
CA THR A 15 -12.34 -24.57 35.19
C THR A 15 -11.74 -23.60 34.17
N PRO A 16 -11.37 -24.04 32.95
CA PRO A 16 -10.80 -23.15 31.96
C PRO A 16 -11.82 -22.07 31.61
N GLN A 17 -11.52 -20.80 31.93
CA GLN A 17 -12.37 -19.66 31.59
C GLN A 17 -12.79 -19.77 30.13
N THR A 18 -14.08 -20.01 29.92
CA THR A 18 -14.62 -20.28 28.59
C THR A 18 -14.56 -18.98 27.79
N LYS A 19 -13.54 -18.86 26.92
CA LYS A 19 -13.39 -17.69 26.04
C LYS A 19 -14.70 -17.38 25.34
N SER A 20 -15.11 -16.11 25.37
CA SER A 20 -16.36 -15.68 24.72
C SER A 20 -16.30 -15.96 23.21
N LYS A 21 -17.46 -16.09 22.55
CA LYS A 21 -17.49 -16.24 21.07
C LYS A 21 -16.74 -15.10 20.37
N MET A 22 -16.87 -13.87 20.88
CA MET A 22 -16.17 -12.70 20.36
C MET A 22 -14.66 -12.81 20.51
N GLU A 23 -14.18 -13.29 21.65
CA GLU A 23 -12.75 -13.51 21.91
C GLU A 23 -12.18 -14.61 21.03
N LYS A 24 -12.96 -15.67 20.75
CA LYS A 24 -12.55 -16.74 19.82
C LYS A 24 -12.47 -16.26 18.37
N ILE A 25 -13.37 -15.36 17.95
CA ILE A 25 -13.47 -14.92 16.55
C ILE A 25 -12.52 -13.75 16.25
N PHE A 26 -12.54 -12.70 17.09
CA PHE A 26 -11.80 -11.46 16.83
C PHE A 26 -10.52 -11.35 17.66
N GLY A 27 -10.32 -12.24 18.63
CA GLY A 27 -9.16 -12.20 19.51
C GLY A 27 -9.19 -11.08 20.53
N PHE A 28 -10.32 -10.40 20.76
CA PHE A 28 -10.50 -9.39 21.83
C PHE A 28 -11.94 -9.44 22.35
N ARG A 29 -12.17 -8.86 23.53
CA ARG A 29 -13.48 -8.86 24.19
C ARG A 29 -14.17 -7.51 24.02
N LYS A 30 -15.50 -7.46 24.22
CA LYS A 30 -16.27 -6.21 24.06
C LYS A 30 -15.78 -5.13 25.02
N GLU A 31 -15.39 -5.52 26.23
CA GLU A 31 -14.89 -4.62 27.28
C GLU A 31 -13.53 -3.98 26.90
N ASP A 32 -12.82 -4.56 25.95
CA ASP A 32 -11.54 -4.00 25.48
C ASP A 32 -11.77 -2.72 24.63
N LEU A 33 -12.98 -2.51 24.12
CA LEU A 33 -13.37 -1.34 23.29
C LEU A 33 -14.19 -0.28 24.03
N THR A 34 -14.62 -0.52 25.26
CA THR A 34 -15.56 0.37 25.97
C THR A 34 -14.90 1.61 26.57
N SER A 35 -13.59 1.57 26.83
CA SER A 35 -12.86 2.68 27.44
C SER A 35 -11.56 2.98 26.72
N TRP A 36 -11.12 4.23 26.76
CA TRP A 36 -9.82 4.64 26.23
C TRP A 36 -8.66 3.83 26.84
N HIS A 37 -8.70 3.58 28.15
CA HIS A 37 -7.67 2.80 28.83
C HIS A 37 -7.62 1.35 28.31
N SER A 38 -8.80 0.72 28.14
CA SER A 38 -8.93 -0.63 27.60
C SER A 38 -8.41 -0.70 26.16
N LEU A 39 -8.77 0.26 25.31
CA LEU A 39 -8.34 0.30 23.91
C LEU A 39 -6.82 0.47 23.78
N VAL A 40 -6.23 1.38 24.56
CA VAL A 40 -4.77 1.56 24.58
C VAL A 40 -4.09 0.28 25.05
N THR A 41 -4.66 -0.42 26.04
CA THR A 41 -4.13 -1.70 26.53
C THR A 41 -4.22 -2.78 25.45
N LEU A 42 -5.35 -2.89 24.76
CA LEU A 42 -5.56 -3.82 23.66
C LEU A 42 -4.56 -3.60 22.52
N LEU A 43 -4.43 -2.37 22.04
CA LEU A 43 -3.53 -2.02 20.94
C LEU A 43 -2.04 -2.22 21.29
N ASN A 44 -1.69 -2.17 22.57
CA ASN A 44 -0.31 -2.35 23.03
C ASN A 44 -0.04 -3.73 23.65
N ARG A 45 -0.99 -4.68 23.57
CA ARG A 45 -0.75 -6.05 24.05
C ARG A 45 0.39 -6.72 23.25
N PRO A 46 1.15 -7.64 23.86
CA PRO A 46 2.25 -8.33 23.18
C PRO A 46 1.76 -9.23 22.05
N ALA A 47 2.46 -9.19 20.92
CA ALA A 47 2.33 -10.11 19.80
C ALA A 47 3.72 -10.63 19.38
N ASP A 48 3.77 -11.84 18.80
CA ASP A 48 5.02 -12.42 18.30
C ASP A 48 5.58 -11.53 17.16
N PRO A 49 6.88 -11.19 17.17
CA PRO A 49 7.48 -10.37 16.11
C PRO A 49 7.69 -11.11 14.79
N ALA A 50 7.51 -12.44 14.73
CA ALA A 50 7.95 -13.26 13.61
C ALA A 50 7.32 -12.87 12.27
N SER A 51 6.00 -12.83 12.18
CA SER A 51 5.30 -12.49 10.93
C SER A 51 5.66 -11.09 10.43
N LEU A 52 5.80 -10.12 11.33
CA LEU A 52 6.19 -8.75 10.98
C LEU A 52 7.62 -8.68 10.44
N GLY A 53 8.54 -9.47 11.00
CA GLY A 53 9.92 -9.56 10.52
C GLY A 53 10.03 -10.19 9.13
N ILE A 54 9.23 -11.22 8.84
CA ILE A 54 9.16 -11.81 7.49
C ILE A 54 8.56 -10.83 6.50
N PHE A 55 7.46 -10.16 6.86
CA PHE A 55 6.86 -9.11 6.03
C PHE A 55 7.88 -8.02 5.67
N ARG A 56 8.61 -7.50 6.67
CA ARG A 56 9.69 -6.52 6.46
C ARG A 56 10.73 -7.03 5.46
N CYS A 57 11.18 -8.28 5.59
CA CYS A 57 12.17 -8.85 4.69
C CYS A 57 11.63 -8.94 3.26
N LEU A 58 10.41 -9.46 3.07
CA LEU A 58 9.80 -9.60 1.75
C LEU A 58 9.54 -8.24 1.11
N PHE A 59 8.97 -7.29 1.85
CA PHE A 59 8.75 -5.93 1.37
C PHE A 59 10.08 -5.27 0.94
N GLY A 60 11.12 -5.35 1.79
CA GLY A 60 12.44 -4.81 1.46
C GLY A 60 13.04 -5.42 0.19
N LEU A 61 12.93 -6.75 0.03
CA LEU A 61 13.38 -7.45 -1.18
C LEU A 61 12.65 -6.95 -2.43
N LEU A 62 11.32 -6.84 -2.37
CA LEU A 62 10.53 -6.34 -3.48
C LEU A 62 10.87 -4.89 -3.81
N MET A 63 11.12 -4.04 -2.81
CA MET A 63 11.54 -2.65 -3.04
C MET A 63 12.94 -2.55 -3.66
N VAL A 64 13.87 -3.42 -3.28
CA VAL A 64 15.20 -3.51 -3.93
C VAL A 64 15.05 -3.77 -5.44
N ILE A 65 14.16 -4.69 -5.82
CA ILE A 65 13.86 -5.00 -7.22
C ILE A 65 13.13 -3.82 -7.89
N ASP A 66 12.09 -3.30 -7.24
CA ASP A 66 11.26 -2.19 -7.71
C ASP A 66 12.07 -0.93 -8.02
N ILE A 67 13.03 -0.58 -7.15
CA ILE A 67 13.90 0.58 -7.33
C ILE A 67 14.74 0.43 -8.61
N THR A 68 15.28 -0.77 -8.84
CA THR A 68 16.16 -1.03 -9.99
C THR A 68 15.40 -1.03 -11.31
N GLN A 69 14.24 -1.69 -11.35
CA GLN A 69 13.45 -1.92 -12.56
C GLN A 69 12.39 -0.83 -12.77
N GLU A 70 11.36 -0.80 -11.91
CA GLU A 70 10.14 0.00 -12.12
C GLU A 70 10.35 1.49 -11.87
N ARG A 71 11.16 1.86 -10.88
CA ARG A 71 11.44 3.28 -10.57
C ARG A 71 12.55 3.85 -11.44
N GLY A 72 13.21 3.00 -12.21
CA GLY A 72 14.08 3.38 -13.32
C GLY A 72 15.49 3.76 -12.89
N LEU A 73 16.06 3.16 -11.85
CA LEU A 73 17.50 3.32 -11.59
C LEU A 73 18.33 2.80 -12.79
N SER A 74 17.89 1.74 -13.46
CA SER A 74 18.55 1.20 -14.67
C SER A 74 18.43 2.11 -15.90
N HIS A 75 17.49 3.06 -15.90
CA HIS A 75 17.17 3.95 -17.03
C HIS A 75 17.17 5.42 -16.59
N LEU A 76 17.99 5.75 -15.58
CA LEU A 76 17.98 7.05 -14.94
C LEU A 76 18.43 8.16 -15.89
N ASP A 77 19.40 7.85 -16.75
CA ASP A 77 19.85 8.67 -17.86
C ASP A 77 18.68 9.01 -18.79
N PHE A 78 17.95 8.03 -19.31
CA PHE A 78 16.79 8.31 -20.17
C PHE A 78 15.74 9.20 -19.49
N LYS A 79 15.59 9.07 -18.16
CA LYS A 79 14.59 9.81 -17.38
C LYS A 79 15.00 11.25 -17.05
N TYR A 80 16.27 11.48 -16.75
CA TYR A 80 16.76 12.76 -16.20
C TYR A 80 17.92 13.38 -16.98
N LEU A 81 18.36 12.82 -18.11
CA LEU A 81 19.48 13.35 -18.89
C LEU A 81 19.26 14.83 -19.21
N ASP A 82 20.25 15.62 -18.82
CA ASP A 82 20.27 17.06 -19.02
C ASP A 82 20.39 17.38 -20.52
N GLY A 83 19.53 18.29 -21.02
CA GLY A 83 19.61 18.85 -22.37
C GLY A 83 18.42 18.61 -23.29
N ALA A 84 17.55 17.64 -23.00
CA ALA A 84 16.29 17.50 -23.74
C ALA A 84 15.25 18.50 -23.20
N PRO A 85 14.55 19.28 -24.06
CA PRO A 85 13.43 20.12 -23.63
C PRO A 85 12.25 19.21 -23.24
N VAL A 86 12.25 18.70 -22.01
CA VAL A 86 11.21 17.79 -21.53
C VAL A 86 10.36 18.49 -20.49
N CYS A 87 9.07 18.59 -20.78
CA CYS A 87 8.03 18.96 -19.86
C CYS A 87 7.81 17.86 -18.82
N ARG A 88 7.98 18.25 -17.56
CA ARG A 88 7.80 17.42 -16.38
C ARG A 88 6.51 17.80 -15.66
N PHE A 89 5.99 16.87 -14.88
CA PHE A 89 4.70 17.02 -14.20
C PHE A 89 4.84 16.79 -12.69
N PRO A 90 5.57 17.66 -11.96
CA PRO A 90 5.71 17.51 -10.52
C PRO A 90 4.37 17.75 -9.83
N LEU A 91 4.17 17.11 -8.67
CA LEU A 91 2.98 17.37 -7.87
C LEU A 91 2.99 18.81 -7.31
N PHE A 92 4.16 19.26 -6.89
CA PHE A 92 4.40 20.63 -6.45
C PHE A 92 5.33 21.31 -7.44
N ASN A 93 4.89 22.40 -8.07
CA ASN A 93 5.68 23.12 -9.09
C ASN A 93 7.05 23.63 -8.59
N VAL A 94 7.24 23.73 -7.27
CA VAL A 94 8.50 24.10 -6.62
C VAL A 94 9.57 22.99 -6.74
N LEU A 95 9.14 21.74 -6.89
CA LEU A 95 10.05 20.61 -6.99
C LEU A 95 10.59 20.47 -8.41
N GLN A 96 11.91 20.47 -8.50
CA GLN A 96 12.65 20.16 -9.71
C GLN A 96 13.63 19.03 -9.39
N PRO A 97 13.91 18.13 -10.34
CA PRO A 97 14.91 17.11 -10.11
C PRO A 97 16.29 17.77 -9.96
N LEU A 98 17.13 17.11 -9.18
CA LEU A 98 18.52 17.51 -9.03
C LEU A 98 19.29 17.20 -10.33
N PRO A 99 20.49 17.75 -10.51
CA PRO A 99 21.37 17.32 -11.60
C PRO A 99 21.54 15.80 -11.63
N LEU A 100 21.76 15.22 -12.81
CA LEU A 100 21.73 13.77 -13.01
C LEU A 100 22.60 12.99 -12.01
N ASP A 101 23.82 13.47 -11.71
CA ASP A 101 24.73 12.83 -10.75
C ASP A 101 24.14 12.75 -9.33
N TRP A 102 23.44 13.80 -8.90
CA TRP A 102 22.75 13.83 -7.61
C TRP A 102 21.50 12.96 -7.61
N MET A 103 20.83 12.81 -8.76
CA MET A 103 19.73 11.85 -8.89
C MET A 103 20.23 10.41 -8.74
N TYR A 104 21.42 10.06 -9.27
CA TYR A 104 22.02 8.74 -9.00
C TYR A 104 22.24 8.53 -7.50
N LEU A 105 22.75 9.53 -6.78
CA LEU A 105 22.94 9.45 -5.33
C LEU A 105 21.61 9.23 -4.59
N VAL A 106 20.55 9.96 -4.95
CA VAL A 106 19.21 9.80 -4.35
C VAL A 106 18.72 8.36 -4.50
N TYR A 107 18.83 7.77 -5.69
CA TYR A 107 18.40 6.40 -5.94
C TYR A 107 19.27 5.37 -5.23
N VAL A 108 20.59 5.58 -5.15
CA VAL A 108 21.50 4.70 -4.41
C VAL A 108 21.18 4.73 -2.91
N VAL A 109 20.90 5.91 -2.34
CA VAL A 109 20.44 6.06 -0.95
C VAL A 109 19.11 5.32 -0.73
N MET A 110 18.16 5.47 -1.67
CA MET A 110 16.89 4.75 -1.62
C MET A 110 17.09 3.23 -1.65
N PHE A 111 17.97 2.74 -2.54
CA PHE A 111 18.31 1.33 -2.71
C PHE A 111 18.93 0.73 -1.45
N PHE A 112 19.95 1.39 -0.87
CA PHE A 112 20.54 0.95 0.39
C PHE A 112 19.57 1.07 1.57
N GLY A 113 18.65 2.04 1.54
CA GLY A 113 17.52 2.11 2.46
C GLY A 113 16.65 0.85 2.38
N ALA A 114 16.21 0.45 1.18
CA ALA A 114 15.42 -0.75 0.97
C ALA A 114 16.18 -2.04 1.37
N LEU A 115 17.46 -2.13 1.03
CA LEU A 115 18.32 -3.26 1.43
C LEU A 115 18.48 -3.34 2.96
N GLY A 116 18.68 -2.19 3.62
CA GLY A 116 18.73 -2.11 5.07
C GLY A 116 17.41 -2.47 5.74
N ILE A 117 16.27 -2.10 5.14
CA ILE A 117 14.93 -2.58 5.55
C ILE A 117 14.86 -4.10 5.39
N MET A 118 15.28 -4.67 4.26
CA MET A 118 15.26 -6.12 3.98
C MET A 118 16.08 -6.93 4.98
N LEU A 119 17.26 -6.43 5.37
CA LEU A 119 18.14 -7.10 6.33
C LEU A 119 17.83 -6.75 7.80
N GLY A 120 17.05 -5.69 8.03
CA GLY A 120 16.80 -5.14 9.36
C GLY A 120 18.09 -4.63 10.01
N CYS A 121 18.95 -3.99 9.21
CA CYS A 121 20.24 -3.43 9.62
C CYS A 121 20.10 -1.91 9.74
N PHE A 122 20.50 -1.33 10.89
CA PHE A 122 20.28 0.09 11.18
C PHE A 122 18.83 0.51 10.86
N TYR A 123 17.87 -0.33 11.26
CA TYR A 123 16.54 -0.37 10.66
C TYR A 123 15.83 0.98 10.58
N ARG A 124 15.86 1.77 11.66
CA ARG A 124 15.22 3.09 11.69
C ARG A 124 15.88 4.08 10.71
N LEU A 125 17.21 4.06 10.60
CA LEU A 125 17.93 4.87 9.62
C LEU A 125 17.63 4.41 8.19
N SER A 126 17.61 3.10 7.94
CA SER A 126 17.27 2.55 6.61
C SER A 126 15.85 2.91 6.17
N CYS A 127 14.88 2.87 7.10
CA CYS A 127 13.54 3.38 6.87
C CYS A 127 13.54 4.87 6.50
N LEU A 128 14.29 5.71 7.21
CA LEU A 128 14.41 7.15 6.91
C LEU A 128 15.09 7.42 5.55
N MET A 129 16.13 6.68 5.21
CA MET A 129 16.81 6.76 3.91
C MET A 129 15.84 6.41 2.77
N PHE A 130 15.10 5.30 2.93
CA PHE A 130 14.12 4.87 1.94
C PHE A 130 12.97 5.88 1.82
N ILE A 131 12.32 6.25 2.93
CA ILE A 131 11.08 7.03 2.87
C ILE A 131 11.31 8.47 2.39
N SER A 132 12.44 9.09 2.77
CA SER A 132 12.74 10.48 2.38
C SER A 132 13.00 10.59 0.87
N THR A 133 13.81 9.67 0.33
CA THR A 133 14.12 9.61 -1.11
C THR A 133 12.94 9.10 -1.93
N TYR A 134 12.18 8.13 -1.40
CA TYR A 134 10.98 7.60 -2.06
C TYR A 134 9.94 8.69 -2.23
N TRP A 135 9.59 9.46 -1.19
CA TRP A 135 8.61 10.53 -1.32
C TRP A 135 9.10 11.69 -2.20
N TYR A 136 10.40 12.00 -2.16
CA TYR A 136 10.97 12.99 -3.07
C TYR A 136 10.78 12.57 -4.54
N ILE A 137 11.18 11.34 -4.90
CA ILE A 137 10.94 10.79 -6.24
C ILE A 137 9.44 10.66 -6.52
N PHE A 138 8.63 10.36 -5.51
CA PHE A 138 7.17 10.35 -5.56
C PHE A 138 6.56 11.76 -5.62
N PHE A 139 7.29 12.86 -5.61
CA PHE A 139 6.69 14.19 -5.83
C PHE A 139 7.20 14.89 -7.09
N LEU A 140 8.25 14.35 -7.73
CA LEU A 140 8.87 14.92 -8.94
C LEU A 140 8.11 14.69 -10.26
N ASP A 141 7.30 13.65 -10.38
CA ASP A 141 6.69 13.17 -11.63
C ASP A 141 5.38 12.38 -11.41
N LYS A 142 4.26 13.11 -11.39
CA LYS A 142 2.90 12.57 -11.24
C LYS A 142 2.55 11.55 -12.33
N THR A 143 3.24 11.60 -13.47
CA THR A 143 2.96 10.65 -14.56
C THR A 143 3.48 9.25 -14.31
N ALA A 144 4.46 9.08 -13.41
CA ALA A 144 5.04 7.76 -13.15
C ALA A 144 4.27 6.96 -12.08
N TRP A 145 3.48 7.60 -11.22
CA TRP A 145 2.91 6.91 -10.04
C TRP A 145 1.48 6.42 -10.24
N ASN A 146 1.08 5.45 -9.43
CA ASN A 146 -0.28 4.93 -9.32
C ASN A 146 -0.58 4.66 -7.83
N ASN A 147 -1.78 4.15 -7.52
CA ASN A 147 -2.18 3.85 -6.15
C ASN A 147 -1.25 2.83 -5.46
N HIS A 148 -0.59 1.96 -6.22
CA HIS A 148 0.35 0.98 -5.68
C HIS A 148 1.65 1.64 -5.25
N SER A 149 2.16 2.60 -6.03
CA SER A 149 3.29 3.43 -5.64
C SER A 149 2.99 4.23 -4.37
N TYR A 150 1.77 4.73 -4.22
CA TYR A 150 1.33 5.38 -2.98
C TYR A 150 1.32 4.39 -1.79
N LEU A 151 0.78 3.18 -1.98
CA LEU A 151 0.78 2.12 -0.96
C LEU A 151 2.19 1.78 -0.45
N TYR A 152 3.20 1.71 -1.33
CA TYR A 152 4.57 1.40 -0.90
C TYR A 152 5.15 2.52 -0.04
N GLY A 153 4.85 3.78 -0.37
CA GLY A 153 5.19 4.93 0.46
C GLY A 153 4.52 4.84 1.84
N LEU A 154 3.23 4.51 1.89
CA LEU A 154 2.52 4.30 3.14
C LEU A 154 3.10 3.15 3.98
N ILE A 155 3.40 2.01 3.38
CA ILE A 155 4.03 0.88 4.07
C ILE A 155 5.42 1.26 4.58
N GLY A 156 6.23 1.98 3.78
CA GLY A 156 7.53 2.48 4.21
C GLY A 156 7.42 3.44 5.40
N PHE A 157 6.43 4.34 5.39
CA PHE A 157 6.13 5.23 6.51
C PHE A 157 5.69 4.45 7.75
N GLN A 158 4.78 3.49 7.61
CA GLN A 158 4.33 2.61 8.69
C GLN A 158 5.51 1.84 9.32
N LEU A 159 6.36 1.21 8.50
CA LEU A 159 7.56 0.52 8.95
C LEU A 159 8.50 1.47 9.71
N THR A 160 8.61 2.74 9.31
CA THR A 160 9.43 3.73 10.03
C THR A 160 9.00 3.89 11.48
N LEU A 161 7.72 3.66 11.81
CA LEU A 161 7.16 3.75 13.15
C LEU A 161 7.10 2.39 13.88
N MET A 162 6.90 1.29 13.16
CA MET A 162 6.79 -0.06 13.71
C MET A 162 8.12 -0.64 14.22
N ASP A 163 8.03 -1.69 15.04
CA ASP A 163 9.17 -2.44 15.56
C ASP A 163 9.44 -3.71 14.71
N ALA A 164 9.58 -3.59 13.39
CA ALA A 164 9.76 -4.76 12.52
C ALA A 164 11.19 -5.36 12.54
N ASN A 165 12.14 -4.72 13.23
CA ASN A 165 13.51 -5.22 13.40
C ASN A 165 13.69 -6.17 14.58
N ARG A 166 12.60 -6.61 15.24
CA ARG A 166 12.69 -7.52 16.39
C ARG A 166 12.85 -8.99 15.99
N TYR A 167 12.57 -9.34 14.74
CA TYR A 167 12.72 -10.72 14.23
C TYR A 167 13.54 -10.77 12.93
N TRP A 168 14.40 -11.80 12.85
CA TRP A 168 15.25 -12.13 11.70
C TRP A 168 15.95 -10.90 11.09
N SER A 169 16.66 -10.15 11.94
CA SER A 169 17.29 -8.88 11.60
C SER A 169 18.74 -8.82 12.07
N ILE A 170 19.59 -8.09 11.35
CA ILE A 170 20.98 -7.82 11.76
C ILE A 170 21.02 -7.01 13.06
N ASP A 171 20.09 -6.07 13.24
CA ASP A 171 19.95 -5.30 14.48
C ASP A 171 19.75 -6.21 15.71
N GLY A 172 18.92 -7.24 15.59
CA GLY A 172 18.69 -8.21 16.66
C GLY A 172 19.89 -9.14 16.91
N LEU A 173 20.67 -9.45 15.87
CA LEU A 173 21.94 -10.18 16.05
C LEU A 173 22.97 -9.34 16.82
N ARG A 174 23.05 -8.04 16.54
CA ARG A 174 23.96 -7.10 17.22
C ARG A 174 23.50 -6.73 18.64
N ARG A 175 22.19 -6.67 18.88
CA ARG A 175 21.60 -6.27 20.17
C ARG A 175 20.67 -7.38 20.70
N PRO A 176 21.16 -8.24 21.61
CA PRO A 176 20.35 -9.34 22.16
C PRO A 176 19.05 -8.89 22.84
N SER A 177 18.99 -7.68 23.39
CA SER A 177 17.80 -7.12 24.07
C SER A 177 16.60 -6.85 23.16
N ILE A 178 16.80 -6.74 21.84
CA ILE A 178 15.72 -6.52 20.88
C ILE A 178 15.37 -7.77 20.07
N ARG A 179 16.24 -8.78 20.11
CA ARG A 179 16.09 -10.04 19.37
C ARG A 179 14.91 -10.83 19.91
N ASN A 180 13.95 -11.19 19.05
CA ASN A 180 12.71 -11.85 19.44
C ASN A 180 11.90 -11.07 20.50
N ALA A 181 12.10 -9.76 20.67
CA ALA A 181 11.28 -8.99 21.61
C ALA A 181 9.85 -8.83 21.06
N HIS A 182 8.84 -8.94 21.93
CA HIS A 182 7.44 -8.72 21.54
C HIS A 182 7.23 -7.38 20.85
N VAL A 183 6.28 -7.35 19.91
CA VAL A 183 5.80 -6.14 19.27
C VAL A 183 4.37 -5.84 19.71
N PRO A 184 3.99 -4.57 19.87
CA PRO A 184 2.62 -4.22 20.23
C PRO A 184 1.66 -4.55 19.07
N LEU A 185 0.43 -4.95 19.41
CA LEU A 185 -0.59 -5.37 18.44
C LEU A 185 -0.87 -4.32 17.36
N TRP A 186 -0.79 -3.02 17.67
CA TRP A 186 -1.08 -1.95 16.73
C TRP A 186 -0.22 -2.03 15.44
N ASN A 187 0.99 -2.59 15.51
CA ASN A 187 1.83 -2.83 14.33
C ASN A 187 1.09 -3.70 13.31
N TYR A 188 0.44 -4.76 13.78
CA TYR A 188 -0.36 -5.65 12.93
C TYR A 188 -1.70 -5.01 12.57
N THR A 189 -2.33 -4.29 13.49
CA THR A 189 -3.62 -3.63 13.24
C THR A 189 -3.51 -2.62 12.09
N VAL A 190 -2.53 -1.73 12.12
CA VAL A 190 -2.32 -0.72 11.06
C VAL A 190 -2.04 -1.40 9.73
N LEU A 191 -1.13 -2.36 9.68
CA LEU A 191 -0.75 -3.03 8.45
C LEU A 191 -1.90 -3.85 7.84
N ARG A 192 -2.59 -4.66 8.65
CA ARG A 192 -3.75 -5.45 8.19
C ARG A 192 -4.89 -4.56 7.74
N THR A 193 -5.16 -3.48 8.46
CA THR A 193 -6.21 -2.52 8.08
C THR A 193 -5.87 -1.82 6.78
N GLN A 194 -4.61 -1.43 6.58
CA GLN A 194 -4.16 -0.85 5.30
C GLN A 194 -4.47 -1.78 4.14
N ILE A 195 -4.04 -3.03 4.22
CA ILE A 195 -4.27 -4.03 3.15
C ILE A 195 -5.77 -4.32 2.97
N PHE A 196 -6.53 -4.40 4.06
CA PHE A 196 -7.98 -4.53 4.02
C PHE A 196 -8.64 -3.38 3.25
N ILE A 197 -8.25 -2.14 3.55
CA ILE A 197 -8.80 -0.93 2.91
C ILE A 197 -8.55 -0.96 1.40
N VAL A 198 -7.36 -1.37 0.96
CA VAL A 198 -7.04 -1.49 -0.47
C VAL A 198 -8.02 -2.42 -1.19
N TYR A 199 -8.25 -3.63 -0.66
CA TYR A 199 -9.20 -4.58 -1.26
C TYR A 199 -10.64 -4.06 -1.19
N PHE A 200 -11.08 -3.63 -0.01
CA PHE A 200 -12.47 -3.27 0.21
C PHE A 200 -12.88 -2.07 -0.64
N LEU A 201 -12.04 -1.04 -0.73
CA LEU A 201 -12.33 0.12 -1.56
C LEU A 201 -12.19 -0.16 -3.06
N ALA A 202 -11.27 -1.05 -3.44
CA ALA A 202 -11.22 -1.58 -4.81
C ALA A 202 -12.55 -2.24 -5.20
N GLY A 203 -13.15 -3.01 -4.29
CA GLY A 203 -14.44 -3.64 -4.47
C GLY A 203 -15.59 -2.62 -4.52
N LEU A 204 -15.60 -1.63 -3.62
CA LEU A 204 -16.61 -0.57 -3.66
C LEU A 204 -16.59 0.22 -4.98
N LYS A 205 -15.41 0.47 -5.55
CA LYS A 205 -15.28 1.17 -6.83
C LYS A 205 -15.76 0.33 -8.01
N LYS A 206 -15.68 -1.00 -7.91
CA LYS A 206 -16.22 -1.95 -8.90
C LYS A 206 -17.75 -2.10 -8.84
N LEU A 207 -18.44 -1.41 -7.93
CA LEU A 207 -19.90 -1.29 -7.95
C LEU A 207 -20.40 -0.27 -8.98
N ASP A 208 -19.49 0.43 -9.65
CA ASP A 208 -19.81 1.28 -10.79
C ASP A 208 -20.54 0.49 -11.89
N ALA A 209 -21.52 1.14 -12.55
CA ALA A 209 -22.36 0.50 -13.54
C ALA A 209 -21.55 -0.08 -14.71
N ASP A 210 -20.50 0.62 -15.17
CA ASP A 210 -19.67 0.14 -16.28
C ASP A 210 -18.95 -1.18 -15.91
N TRP A 211 -18.57 -1.36 -14.64
CA TRP A 211 -17.97 -2.61 -14.18
C TRP A 211 -19.02 -3.71 -14.00
N VAL A 212 -20.14 -3.42 -13.32
CA VAL A 212 -21.17 -4.43 -13.03
C VAL A 212 -21.80 -4.98 -14.31
N GLU A 213 -21.97 -4.13 -15.33
CA GLU A 213 -22.55 -4.51 -16.62
C GLU A 213 -21.52 -5.12 -17.60
N GLY A 214 -20.23 -5.08 -17.26
CA GLY A 214 -19.16 -5.73 -18.04
C GLY A 214 -18.60 -4.90 -19.19
N TYR A 215 -18.83 -3.58 -19.19
CA TYR A 215 -18.30 -2.65 -20.20
C TYR A 215 -16.85 -2.23 -19.93
N SER A 216 -16.42 -2.28 -18.66
CA SER A 216 -15.03 -2.03 -18.28
C SER A 216 -14.09 -3.09 -18.84
N MET A 217 -13.00 -2.72 -19.52
CA MET A 217 -11.93 -3.67 -19.87
C MET A 217 -12.40 -4.98 -20.56
N SER A 218 -13.45 -4.91 -21.39
CA SER A 218 -14.07 -6.06 -22.08
C SER A 218 -13.07 -6.96 -22.82
N TYR A 219 -11.97 -6.38 -23.30
CA TYR A 219 -10.88 -7.09 -23.97
C TYR A 219 -10.20 -8.16 -23.08
N LEU A 220 -10.28 -8.07 -21.75
CA LEU A 220 -9.60 -9.01 -20.84
C LEU A 220 -10.10 -10.44 -21.02
N ALA A 221 -11.40 -10.64 -21.25
CA ALA A 221 -11.99 -11.97 -21.42
C ALA A 221 -11.44 -12.71 -22.66
N HIS A 222 -10.89 -11.98 -23.63
CA HIS A 222 -10.29 -12.55 -24.84
C HIS A 222 -8.89 -13.10 -24.58
N HIS A 223 -8.24 -12.71 -23.48
CA HIS A 223 -6.91 -13.19 -23.14
C HIS A 223 -6.89 -14.72 -22.93
N SER A 224 -5.79 -15.37 -23.30
CA SER A 224 -5.64 -16.84 -23.25
C SER A 224 -5.74 -17.43 -21.84
N LEU A 225 -5.47 -16.61 -20.81
CA LEU A 225 -5.65 -16.98 -19.41
C LEU A 225 -7.09 -17.42 -19.07
N PHE A 226 -8.06 -16.96 -19.86
CA PHE A 226 -9.47 -17.33 -19.70
C PHE A 226 -9.90 -18.48 -20.61
N ASP A 227 -9.01 -19.06 -21.43
CA ASP A 227 -9.31 -20.20 -22.31
C ASP A 227 -9.99 -21.37 -21.58
N PRO A 228 -9.56 -21.77 -20.35
CA PRO A 228 -10.25 -22.84 -19.62
C PRO A 228 -11.72 -22.54 -19.34
N PHE A 229 -12.08 -21.28 -19.08
CA PHE A 229 -13.47 -20.86 -18.88
C PHE A 229 -14.23 -20.79 -20.21
N LYS A 230 -13.55 -20.37 -21.29
CA LYS A 230 -14.13 -20.30 -22.64
C LYS A 230 -14.46 -21.66 -23.26
N MET A 231 -13.90 -22.76 -22.73
CA MET A 231 -14.31 -24.12 -23.14
C MET A 231 -15.72 -24.49 -22.66
N ILE A 232 -16.21 -23.81 -21.61
CA ILE A 232 -17.47 -24.14 -20.93
C ILE A 232 -18.51 -23.03 -21.12
N LEU A 233 -18.07 -21.77 -21.17
CA LEU A 233 -18.92 -20.58 -21.25
C LEU A 233 -18.58 -19.74 -22.49
N PRO A 234 -19.56 -19.08 -23.12
CA PRO A 234 -19.29 -18.11 -24.17
C PRO A 234 -18.48 -16.93 -23.61
N VAL A 235 -17.69 -16.26 -24.46
CA VAL A 235 -16.73 -15.22 -24.03
C VAL A 235 -17.39 -14.05 -23.33
N GLU A 236 -18.62 -13.71 -23.71
CA GLU A 236 -19.43 -12.66 -23.11
C GLU A 236 -19.80 -13.00 -21.66
N LEU A 237 -20.09 -14.28 -21.39
CA LEU A 237 -20.41 -14.75 -20.04
C LEU A 237 -19.15 -14.91 -19.18
N VAL A 238 -18.02 -15.27 -19.79
CA VAL A 238 -16.70 -15.22 -19.13
C VAL A 238 -16.38 -13.78 -18.72
N ASN A 239 -16.60 -12.82 -19.61
CA ASN A 239 -16.42 -11.39 -19.31
C ASN A 239 -17.27 -10.97 -18.11
N LEU A 240 -18.58 -11.24 -18.14
CA LEU A 240 -19.49 -10.79 -17.08
C LEU A 240 -19.29 -11.52 -15.75
N LEU A 241 -19.22 -12.85 -15.76
CA LEU A 241 -19.20 -13.65 -14.52
C LEU A 241 -17.80 -13.81 -13.94
N VAL A 242 -16.80 -14.11 -14.77
CA VAL A 242 -15.45 -14.46 -14.28
C VAL A 242 -14.64 -13.20 -14.05
N VAL A 243 -14.56 -12.31 -15.04
CA VAL A 243 -13.76 -11.08 -14.94
C VAL A 243 -14.44 -10.07 -14.02
N HIS A 244 -15.67 -9.67 -14.33
CA HIS A 244 -16.34 -8.58 -13.64
C HIS A 244 -16.92 -8.98 -12.29
N ALA A 245 -17.85 -9.94 -12.26
CA ALA A 245 -18.46 -10.39 -11.01
C ALA A 245 -17.41 -11.07 -10.09
N GLY A 246 -16.53 -11.91 -10.64
CA GLY A 246 -15.44 -12.53 -9.90
C GLY A 246 -14.48 -11.50 -9.29
N GLY A 247 -14.02 -10.51 -10.07
CA GLY A 247 -13.17 -9.43 -9.58
C GLY A 247 -13.85 -8.57 -8.50
N LEU A 248 -15.13 -8.22 -8.69
CA LEU A 248 -15.92 -7.46 -7.72
C LEU A 248 -16.10 -8.21 -6.40
N VAL A 249 -16.57 -9.46 -6.46
CA VAL A 249 -16.83 -10.29 -5.27
C VAL A 249 -15.53 -10.54 -4.51
N LEU A 250 -14.45 -10.85 -5.22
CA LEU A 250 -13.16 -11.09 -4.58
C LEU A 250 -12.68 -9.83 -3.85
N ASP A 251 -12.69 -8.66 -4.48
CA ASP A 251 -12.19 -7.43 -3.84
C ASP A 251 -13.04 -7.02 -2.63
N LEU A 252 -14.37 -7.13 -2.72
CA LEU A 252 -15.27 -6.84 -1.59
C LEU A 252 -15.09 -7.81 -0.40
N THR A 253 -14.70 -9.05 -0.66
CA THR A 253 -14.68 -10.11 0.36
C THR A 253 -13.27 -10.49 0.83
N ALA A 254 -12.22 -10.26 0.05
CA ALA A 254 -10.86 -10.72 0.32
C ALA A 254 -10.34 -10.30 1.69
N GLY A 255 -10.54 -9.03 2.06
CA GLY A 255 -10.16 -8.51 3.37
C GLY A 255 -10.83 -9.25 4.53
N TYR A 256 -12.14 -9.54 4.42
CA TYR A 256 -12.89 -10.30 5.42
C TYR A 256 -12.42 -11.76 5.46
N LEU A 257 -12.30 -12.40 4.30
CA LEU A 257 -11.93 -13.81 4.19
C LEU A 257 -10.51 -14.08 4.71
N LEU A 258 -9.56 -13.15 4.54
CA LEU A 258 -8.21 -13.25 5.10
C LEU A 258 -8.19 -13.13 6.63
N PHE A 259 -9.13 -12.37 7.22
CA PHE A 259 -9.14 -12.08 8.64
C PHE A 259 -9.51 -13.31 9.48
N PHE A 260 -10.53 -14.07 9.07
CA PHE A 260 -11.02 -15.22 9.84
C PHE A 260 -10.24 -16.51 9.56
N ASP A 261 -9.87 -17.21 10.62
CA ASP A 261 -9.05 -18.45 10.55
C ASP A 261 -9.67 -19.52 9.64
N ALA A 262 -10.99 -19.68 9.67
CA ALA A 262 -11.70 -20.69 8.88
C ALA A 262 -11.73 -20.38 7.38
N THR A 263 -11.83 -19.10 7.00
CA THR A 263 -11.92 -18.67 5.59
C THR A 263 -10.55 -18.39 4.98
N ARG A 264 -9.53 -18.15 5.81
CA ARG A 264 -8.20 -17.72 5.38
C ARG A 264 -7.56 -18.63 4.33
N PRO A 265 -7.58 -19.98 4.42
CA PRO A 265 -6.97 -20.83 3.39
C PRO A 265 -7.61 -20.65 2.01
N TYR A 266 -8.94 -20.52 1.94
CA TYR A 266 -9.64 -20.24 0.69
C TYR A 266 -9.29 -18.85 0.15
N ALA A 267 -9.21 -17.85 1.04
CA ALA A 267 -8.77 -16.51 0.69
C ALA A 267 -7.37 -16.53 0.07
N PHE A 268 -6.41 -17.25 0.66
CA PHE A 268 -5.06 -17.40 0.11
C PHE A 268 -5.07 -17.95 -1.30
N PHE A 269 -5.87 -18.98 -1.58
CA PHE A 269 -5.98 -19.55 -2.92
C PHE A 269 -6.48 -18.50 -3.92
N PHE A 270 -7.64 -17.90 -3.68
CA PHE A 270 -8.26 -16.97 -4.63
C PHE A 270 -7.49 -15.65 -4.76
N VAL A 271 -7.00 -15.08 -3.66
CA VAL A 271 -6.17 -13.86 -3.68
C VAL A 271 -4.86 -14.11 -4.41
N SER A 272 -4.22 -15.28 -4.21
CA SER A 272 -2.97 -15.58 -4.89
C SER A 272 -3.19 -15.78 -6.38
N TYR A 273 -4.23 -16.53 -6.74
CA TYR A 273 -4.62 -16.70 -8.14
C TYR A 273 -4.90 -15.36 -8.83
N PHE A 274 -5.68 -14.49 -8.19
CA PHE A 274 -6.00 -13.16 -8.71
C PHE A 274 -4.75 -12.29 -8.94
N HIS A 275 -3.84 -12.24 -7.98
CA HIS A 275 -2.61 -11.45 -8.14
C HIS A 275 -1.66 -12.03 -9.18
N CYS A 276 -1.54 -13.36 -9.27
CA CYS A 276 -0.80 -14.02 -10.34
C CYS A 276 -1.42 -13.74 -11.71
N MET A 277 -2.75 -13.73 -11.82
CA MET A 277 -3.44 -13.39 -13.07
C MET A 277 -3.21 -11.91 -13.44
N ASN A 278 -3.33 -11.01 -12.47
CA ASN A 278 -3.09 -9.58 -12.68
C ASN A 278 -1.65 -9.27 -13.09
N SER A 279 -0.66 -10.02 -12.61
CA SER A 279 0.74 -9.81 -13.02
C SER A 279 1.00 -10.17 -14.49
N GLN A 280 0.13 -10.99 -15.08
CA GLN A 280 0.19 -11.35 -16.50
C GLN A 280 -0.70 -10.45 -17.36
N LEU A 281 -1.88 -10.08 -16.85
CA LEU A 281 -2.86 -9.25 -17.59
C LEU A 281 -2.47 -7.78 -17.65
N PHE A 282 -1.83 -7.26 -16.60
CA PHE A 282 -1.56 -5.84 -16.48
C PHE A 282 -0.08 -5.56 -16.21
N SER A 283 0.46 -4.55 -16.86
CA SER A 283 1.80 -4.01 -16.57
C SER A 283 1.75 -3.04 -15.37
N ILE A 284 1.35 -3.55 -14.20
CA ILE A 284 1.19 -2.78 -12.95
C ILE A 284 2.39 -2.90 -11.98
N GLY A 285 3.54 -3.33 -12.52
CA GLY A 285 4.80 -3.45 -11.81
C GLY A 285 4.74 -4.43 -10.63
N MET A 286 5.42 -4.07 -9.54
CA MET A 286 5.61 -4.94 -8.37
C MET A 286 4.35 -5.19 -7.50
N PHE A 287 3.18 -4.69 -7.91
CA PHE A 287 1.99 -4.67 -7.06
C PHE A 287 1.50 -6.06 -6.69
N SER A 288 1.29 -6.92 -7.69
CA SER A 288 0.83 -8.29 -7.46
C SER A 288 1.74 -9.03 -6.48
N TYR A 289 3.06 -8.92 -6.66
CA TYR A 289 4.05 -9.55 -5.79
C TYR A 289 4.06 -8.95 -4.38
N THR A 290 3.86 -7.64 -4.26
CA THR A 290 3.76 -6.97 -2.96
C THR A 290 2.52 -7.40 -2.20
N MET A 291 1.38 -7.48 -2.87
CA MET A 291 0.15 -7.96 -2.25
C MET A 291 0.27 -9.42 -1.81
N LEU A 292 0.85 -10.29 -2.65
CA LEU A 292 1.19 -11.68 -2.26
C LEU A 292 2.08 -11.74 -1.01
N ALA A 293 3.10 -10.88 -0.93
CA ALA A 293 3.98 -10.79 0.23
C ALA A 293 3.29 -10.26 1.51
N THR A 294 2.17 -9.54 1.37
CA THR A 294 1.39 -9.03 2.50
C THR A 294 0.41 -10.06 3.07
N SER A 295 -0.11 -10.99 2.26
CA SER A 295 -1.11 -11.98 2.68
C SER A 295 -0.71 -12.78 3.94
N PRO A 296 0.54 -13.25 4.11
CA PRO A 296 0.98 -13.94 5.34
C PRO A 296 0.82 -13.14 6.63
N VAL A 297 0.73 -11.81 6.57
CA VAL A 297 0.51 -10.95 7.75
C VAL A 297 -0.83 -11.25 8.42
N PHE A 298 -1.81 -11.77 7.69
CA PHE A 298 -3.13 -12.13 8.23
C PHE A 298 -3.13 -13.46 9.01
N CYS A 299 -2.10 -14.29 8.85
CA CYS A 299 -1.92 -15.51 9.65
C CYS A 299 -1.61 -15.19 11.12
N HIS A 300 -1.61 -16.22 11.98
CA HIS A 300 -1.13 -16.08 13.36
C HIS A 300 0.30 -15.54 13.39
N ALA A 301 0.59 -14.61 14.31
CA ALA A 301 1.87 -13.88 14.31
C ALA A 301 3.12 -14.78 14.44
N ASP A 302 2.96 -15.99 14.96
CA ASP A 302 4.00 -17.02 15.15
C ASP A 302 4.09 -18.03 13.99
N TRP A 303 3.29 -17.85 12.91
CA TRP A 303 3.30 -18.77 11.75
C TRP A 303 4.71 -19.03 11.18
N PRO A 304 5.65 -18.06 11.08
CA PRO A 304 6.96 -18.34 10.51
C PRO A 304 7.72 -19.34 11.36
N ARG A 305 7.63 -19.24 12.70
CA ARG A 305 8.30 -20.17 13.61
C ARG A 305 7.79 -21.58 13.40
N ARG A 306 6.46 -21.76 13.29
CA ARG A 306 5.83 -23.06 13.05
C ARG A 306 6.18 -23.63 11.68
N PHE A 307 6.27 -22.78 10.67
CA PHE A 307 6.61 -23.17 9.31
C PHE A 307 8.07 -23.61 9.20
N PHE A 308 9.02 -22.77 9.63
CA PHE A 308 10.46 -23.07 9.55
C PHE A 308 10.91 -24.15 10.54
N ALA A 309 10.16 -24.42 11.61
CA ALA A 309 10.44 -25.55 12.51
C ALA A 309 10.39 -26.93 11.81
N ARG A 310 9.68 -27.03 10.68
CA ARG A 310 9.56 -28.26 9.89
C ARG A 310 10.75 -28.51 8.95
N PHE A 311 11.63 -27.52 8.78
CA PHE A 311 12.73 -27.62 7.83
C PHE A 311 13.92 -28.42 8.42
N PRO A 312 14.69 -29.13 7.56
CA PRO A 312 15.88 -29.86 7.98
C PRO A 312 16.89 -29.01 8.76
N GLY A 313 17.61 -29.63 9.70
CA GLY A 313 18.55 -28.95 10.60
C GLY A 313 19.67 -28.17 9.89
N PHE A 314 20.14 -28.65 8.73
CA PHE A 314 21.22 -27.98 7.98
C PHE A 314 20.80 -26.62 7.41
N LEU A 315 19.50 -26.39 7.18
CA LEU A 315 18.99 -25.09 6.69
C LEU A 315 18.84 -24.06 7.82
N ARG A 316 18.93 -24.46 9.10
CA ARG A 316 18.75 -23.55 10.25
C ARG A 316 19.80 -22.44 10.33
N ALA A 317 20.95 -22.59 9.67
CA ALA A 317 21.98 -21.55 9.61
C ALA A 317 21.55 -20.32 8.78
N VAL A 318 20.69 -20.52 7.79
CA VAL A 318 20.24 -19.47 6.84
C VAL A 318 18.79 -19.06 7.12
N LEU A 319 17.97 -20.00 7.62
CA LEU A 319 16.55 -19.77 7.86
C LEU A 319 16.27 -18.91 9.11
N PRO A 320 15.08 -18.28 9.17
CA PRO A 320 14.64 -17.55 10.35
C PRO A 320 14.70 -18.40 11.63
N LEU A 321 15.16 -17.76 12.70
CA LEU A 321 15.35 -18.39 14.00
C LEU A 321 14.02 -18.91 14.57
N THR A 322 13.97 -20.21 14.85
CA THR A 322 12.84 -20.88 15.51
C THR A 322 12.96 -20.81 17.03
N SER A 323 14.19 -20.71 17.55
CA SER A 323 14.55 -20.43 18.94
C SER A 323 15.46 -19.18 19.01
N PRO A 324 15.45 -18.36 20.08
CA PRO A 324 14.68 -18.47 21.32
C PRO A 324 13.22 -17.99 21.22
N ALA A 325 12.45 -18.30 22.27
CA ALA A 325 11.09 -17.83 22.49
C ALA A 325 11.05 -16.28 22.53
N PRO A 326 9.87 -15.68 22.26
CA PRO A 326 9.71 -14.24 22.38
C PRO A 326 10.02 -13.73 23.79
N GLN A 327 10.72 -12.59 23.88
CA GLN A 327 11.04 -11.95 25.15
C GLN A 327 10.21 -10.68 25.40
N PRO A 328 10.02 -10.27 26.66
CA PRO A 328 9.27 -9.06 26.98
C PRO A 328 9.91 -7.80 26.39
N SER A 329 9.09 -6.98 25.74
CA SER A 329 9.43 -5.65 25.23
C SER A 329 8.81 -4.54 26.07
N ALA A 330 9.58 -3.48 26.32
CA ALA A 330 9.08 -2.26 26.95
C ALA A 330 8.03 -1.52 26.10
N SER A 331 7.92 -1.80 24.80
CA SER A 331 6.90 -1.22 23.92
C SER A 331 5.50 -1.82 24.13
N CYS A 332 5.40 -2.94 24.86
CA CYS A 332 4.14 -3.65 25.09
C CYS A 332 3.60 -3.39 26.51
N VAL A 333 2.30 -3.59 26.65
CA VAL A 333 1.58 -3.60 27.93
C VAL A 333 1.19 -5.04 28.25
N TYR A 334 1.63 -5.54 29.41
CA TYR A 334 1.33 -6.88 29.89
C TYR A 334 0.21 -6.79 30.93
N ASN A 335 -0.79 -7.66 30.82
CA ASN A 335 -1.77 -7.83 31.87
C ASN A 335 -1.17 -8.70 32.97
N THR A 336 -1.35 -8.27 34.23
CA THR A 336 -0.76 -8.86 35.43
C THR A 336 -1.16 -10.34 35.66
N SER A 337 -2.10 -10.88 34.88
CA SER A 337 -2.55 -12.28 34.96
C SER A 337 -1.62 -13.30 34.27
N GLN A 338 -0.59 -12.87 33.52
CA GLN A 338 0.29 -13.76 32.73
C GLN A 338 1.74 -13.82 33.21
N SER A 339 2.08 -13.22 34.35
CA SER A 339 3.36 -13.50 35.00
C SER A 339 3.26 -14.85 35.71
N THR A 340 3.78 -15.91 35.09
CA THR A 340 4.18 -17.15 35.77
C THR A 340 5.21 -16.80 36.84
N SER A 341 4.76 -16.54 38.06
CA SER A 341 5.59 -16.56 39.25
C SER A 341 5.57 -17.97 39.81
N SER A 342 6.68 -18.67 39.63
CA SER A 342 7.10 -19.79 40.46
C SER A 342 7.28 -19.30 41.90
N ASN A 343 6.21 -19.36 42.70
CA ASN A 343 6.23 -19.51 44.17
C ASN A 343 4.79 -19.58 44.69
N PRO A 344 4.33 -20.72 45.24
CA PRO A 344 3.00 -20.86 45.78
C PRO A 344 3.01 -20.51 47.28
N GLN A 345 3.02 -19.22 47.62
CA GLN A 345 2.64 -18.73 48.97
C GLN A 345 2.65 -17.20 48.98
N GLU A 346 1.57 -16.58 48.52
CA GLU A 346 1.10 -15.27 48.98
C GLU A 346 -0.28 -15.00 48.38
N THR A 347 -1.19 -14.45 49.17
CA THR A 347 -2.56 -14.06 48.80
C THR A 347 -2.61 -13.30 47.47
N PRO A 348 -3.61 -13.52 46.59
CA PRO A 348 -3.65 -12.90 45.27
C PRO A 348 -3.69 -11.37 45.41
N PRO A 349 -2.67 -10.63 44.94
CA PRO A 349 -2.72 -9.18 44.97
C PRO A 349 -3.82 -8.72 44.01
N VAL A 350 -4.70 -7.84 44.49
CA VAL A 350 -5.71 -7.13 43.69
C VAL A 350 -5.05 -6.69 42.38
N ALA A 351 -5.55 -7.20 41.24
CA ALA A 351 -4.96 -6.98 39.93
C ALA A 351 -4.87 -5.47 39.63
N LYS A 352 -3.71 -4.86 39.87
CA LYS A 352 -3.47 -3.45 39.57
C LYS A 352 -3.45 -3.28 38.05
N ALA A 353 -4.29 -2.38 37.55
CA ALA A 353 -4.33 -2.02 36.14
C ALA A 353 -2.93 -1.59 35.65
N PRO A 354 -2.52 -2.02 34.45
CA PRO A 354 -1.19 -1.71 33.94
C PRO A 354 -1.00 -0.19 33.78
N LYS A 355 0.14 0.34 34.26
CA LYS A 355 0.47 1.76 34.13
C LYS A 355 0.78 2.10 32.67
N LEU A 356 -0.14 2.81 32.01
CA LEU A 356 0.02 3.27 30.63
C LEU A 356 0.99 4.46 30.53
N ARG A 357 2.03 4.33 29.71
CA ARG A 357 2.99 5.41 29.39
C ARG A 357 2.47 6.29 28.25
N LEU A 358 3.01 7.51 28.12
CA LEU A 358 2.66 8.43 27.03
C LEU A 358 2.80 7.80 25.64
N LYS A 359 3.90 7.06 25.40
CA LYS A 359 4.14 6.37 24.13
C LYS A 359 3.03 5.39 23.73
N HIS A 360 2.40 4.70 24.70
CA HIS A 360 1.31 3.76 24.41
C HIS A 360 0.05 4.51 23.96
N LYS A 361 -0.23 5.66 24.61
CA LYS A 361 -1.33 6.55 24.21
C LYS A 361 -1.09 7.13 22.82
N LEU A 362 0.13 7.62 22.54
CA LEU A 362 0.49 8.16 21.23
C LEU A 362 0.36 7.10 20.12
N ALA A 363 0.78 5.86 20.35
CA ALA A 363 0.61 4.78 19.39
C ALA A 363 -0.87 4.47 19.09
N ALA A 364 -1.73 4.50 20.12
CA ALA A 364 -3.17 4.33 19.94
C ALA A 364 -3.81 5.49 19.17
N ILE A 365 -3.45 6.74 19.52
CA ILE A 365 -3.90 7.94 18.80
C ILE A 365 -3.48 7.87 17.33
N PHE A 366 -2.20 7.55 17.07
CA PHE A 366 -1.69 7.36 15.71
C PHE A 366 -2.50 6.31 14.95
N THR A 367 -2.77 5.16 15.55
CA THR A 367 -3.54 4.08 14.92
C THR A 367 -4.95 4.55 14.52
N ILE A 368 -5.64 5.28 15.41
CA ILE A 368 -6.99 5.79 15.14
C ILE A 368 -6.97 6.86 14.06
N LEU A 369 -6.06 7.83 14.17
CA LEU A 369 -5.93 8.92 13.20
C LEU A 369 -5.57 8.37 11.81
N TYR A 370 -4.65 7.41 11.74
CA TYR A 370 -4.25 6.77 10.49
C TYR A 370 -5.41 6.04 9.83
N ILE A 371 -6.14 5.19 10.58
CA ILE A 371 -7.29 4.47 10.03
C ILE A 371 -8.38 5.45 9.59
N SER A 372 -8.63 6.50 10.37
CA SER A 372 -9.63 7.52 10.03
C SER A 372 -9.25 8.28 8.77
N GLU A 373 -7.97 8.65 8.62
CA GLU A 373 -7.44 9.31 7.43
C GLU A 373 -7.55 8.42 6.19
N GLN A 374 -7.15 7.16 6.27
CA GLN A 374 -7.23 6.22 5.15
C GLN A 374 -8.67 5.89 4.72
N LEU A 375 -9.64 5.93 5.64
CA LEU A 375 -11.07 5.81 5.32
C LEU A 375 -11.67 7.11 4.79
N PHE A 376 -11.13 8.26 5.19
CA PHE A 376 -11.63 9.58 4.83
C PHE A 376 -11.14 10.05 3.46
N LEU A 377 -9.84 9.89 3.16
CA LEU A 377 -9.22 10.42 1.95
C LEU A 377 -9.93 10.03 0.65
N PRO A 378 -10.42 8.77 0.46
CA PRO A 378 -11.16 8.38 -0.74
C PRO A 378 -12.47 9.13 -0.98
N TYR A 379 -13.00 9.82 0.04
CA TYR A 379 -14.23 10.59 -0.04
C TYR A 379 -13.98 12.10 0.15
N SER A 380 -12.72 12.54 0.24
CA SER A 380 -12.33 13.93 0.51
C SER A 380 -12.44 14.87 -0.70
N HIS A 381 -13.09 14.41 -1.79
CA HIS A 381 -13.27 15.15 -3.03
C HIS A 381 -14.00 16.50 -2.85
N PHE A 382 -14.83 16.63 -1.82
CA PHE A 382 -15.50 17.90 -1.49
C PHE A 382 -14.56 18.97 -0.92
N ILE A 383 -13.43 18.58 -0.31
CA ILE A 383 -12.40 19.50 0.21
C ILE A 383 -11.46 19.95 -0.91
N THR A 384 -11.16 19.03 -1.82
CA THR A 384 -10.15 19.20 -2.85
C THR A 384 -10.82 19.46 -4.19
N GLN A 385 -11.50 20.60 -4.32
CA GLN A 385 -12.09 21.00 -5.60
C GLN A 385 -10.96 21.29 -6.62
N GLY A 386 -10.58 20.27 -7.40
CA GLY A 386 -9.56 20.41 -8.43
C GLY A 386 -9.46 19.20 -9.35
N TYR A 387 -9.90 19.39 -10.59
CA TYR A 387 -9.54 18.66 -11.82
C TYR A 387 -9.25 17.15 -11.70
N ASN A 388 -10.29 16.36 -11.39
CA ASN A 388 -10.35 14.99 -11.90
C ASN A 388 -11.33 14.94 -13.07
N ASN A 389 -10.98 14.09 -14.03
CA ASN A 389 -11.87 13.44 -14.97
C ASN A 389 -13.35 13.46 -14.55
N TRP A 390 -14.12 14.40 -15.10
CA TRP A 390 -15.59 14.53 -15.01
C TRP A 390 -16.22 14.58 -13.59
N THR A 391 -15.43 14.67 -12.51
CA THR A 391 -15.91 14.99 -11.15
C THR A 391 -14.87 15.81 -10.37
N ASN A 392 -15.32 16.82 -9.61
CA ASN A 392 -14.46 17.64 -8.76
C ASN A 392 -13.70 16.78 -7.73
N GLY A 393 -12.36 16.73 -7.80
CA GLY A 393 -11.54 16.03 -6.80
C GLY A 393 -10.08 15.82 -7.25
N LEU A 394 -9.10 15.91 -6.36
CA LEU A 394 -7.71 15.56 -6.72
C LEU A 394 -7.61 14.09 -7.19
N TYR A 395 -7.00 13.88 -8.36
CA TYR A 395 -6.41 12.58 -8.71
C TYR A 395 -5.22 12.32 -7.80
N GLY A 396 -5.28 11.29 -6.95
CA GLY A 396 -4.07 10.70 -6.37
C GLY A 396 -4.10 10.23 -4.91
N TYR A 397 -5.20 10.31 -4.18
CA TYR A 397 -5.25 9.88 -2.76
C TYR A 397 -6.43 8.99 -2.39
N SER A 398 -7.27 8.66 -3.37
CA SER A 398 -8.35 7.69 -3.27
C SER A 398 -7.82 6.34 -3.76
N TRP A 399 -8.23 5.25 -3.13
CA TRP A 399 -7.99 3.88 -3.58
C TRP A 399 -8.81 3.56 -4.85
N ASP A 400 -8.77 4.47 -5.83
CA ASP A 400 -9.54 4.43 -7.07
C ASP A 400 -8.90 3.44 -8.03
N MET A 401 -9.41 2.21 -8.01
CA MET A 401 -9.01 1.21 -8.97
C MET A 401 -9.42 1.59 -10.39
N MET A 402 -8.67 1.07 -11.36
CA MET A 402 -8.94 1.28 -12.78
C MET A 402 -10.26 0.59 -13.18
N VAL A 403 -11.32 1.38 -13.29
CA VAL A 403 -12.64 0.96 -13.80
C VAL A 403 -12.83 1.41 -15.26
N HIS A 404 -12.22 2.51 -15.63
CA HIS A 404 -12.39 3.12 -16.95
C HIS A 404 -11.16 2.89 -17.83
N SER A 405 -11.38 2.24 -18.98
CA SER A 405 -10.42 2.22 -20.08
C SER A 405 -10.60 3.49 -20.93
N ARG A 406 -9.50 4.14 -21.30
CA ARG A 406 -9.52 5.37 -22.08
C ARG A 406 -8.73 5.19 -23.37
N SER A 407 -9.39 5.40 -24.50
CA SER A 407 -8.76 5.43 -25.82
C SER A 407 -8.79 6.85 -26.37
N HIS A 408 -7.66 7.31 -26.89
CA HIS A 408 -7.53 8.66 -27.43
C HIS A 408 -7.50 8.57 -28.95
N GLN A 409 -8.57 9.03 -29.58
CA GLN A 409 -8.74 8.93 -31.03
C GLN A 409 -8.07 10.09 -31.75
N HIS A 410 -8.09 11.28 -31.13
CA HIS A 410 -7.47 12.48 -31.66
C HIS A 410 -6.82 13.29 -30.53
N VAL A 411 -5.55 13.66 -30.72
CA VAL A 411 -4.83 14.59 -29.86
C VAL A 411 -4.14 15.58 -30.77
N LYS A 412 -4.59 16.83 -30.76
CA LYS A 412 -4.05 17.91 -31.57
C LYS A 412 -3.66 19.07 -30.68
N ILE A 413 -2.44 19.56 -30.88
CA ILE A 413 -1.93 20.76 -30.25
C ILE A 413 -1.66 21.76 -31.36
N THR A 414 -2.26 22.94 -31.25
CA THR A 414 -2.00 24.06 -32.15
C THR A 414 -1.54 25.27 -31.37
N TYR A 415 -0.63 26.04 -31.95
CA TYR A 415 -0.25 27.35 -31.41
C TYR A 415 -0.64 28.46 -32.37
N LYS A 416 -0.83 29.66 -31.82
CA LYS A 416 -0.91 30.91 -32.55
C LYS A 416 0.05 31.90 -31.91
N ASP A 417 0.97 32.45 -32.68
CA ASP A 417 1.86 33.50 -32.18
C ASP A 417 1.12 34.84 -32.12
N GLY A 418 1.16 35.51 -30.97
CA GLY A 418 0.53 36.81 -30.73
C GLY A 418 1.19 37.94 -31.54
N GLU A 419 2.49 37.85 -31.80
CA GLU A 419 3.22 38.88 -32.56
C GLU A 419 3.02 38.72 -34.08
N THR A 420 3.33 37.55 -34.62
CA THR A 420 3.27 37.32 -36.08
C THR A 420 1.88 36.92 -36.58
N GLY A 421 1.01 36.44 -35.70
CA GLY A 421 -0.27 35.83 -36.07
C GLY A 421 -0.14 34.43 -36.69
N GLU A 422 1.08 33.89 -36.82
CA GLU A 422 1.33 32.59 -37.42
C GLU A 422 0.67 31.47 -36.59
N THR A 423 0.02 30.53 -37.27
CA THR A 423 -0.56 29.35 -36.64
C THR A 423 0.17 28.08 -37.06
N GLY A 424 0.50 27.23 -36.10
CA GLY A 424 1.19 25.98 -36.38
C GLY A 424 0.68 24.80 -35.54
N TYR A 425 1.27 23.64 -35.80
CA TYR A 425 0.91 22.36 -35.18
C TYR A 425 2.12 21.82 -34.40
N LEU A 426 1.87 21.31 -33.20
CA LEU A 426 2.90 20.66 -32.39
C LEU A 426 2.59 19.17 -32.30
N ASN A 427 3.63 18.34 -32.45
CA ASN A 427 3.50 16.92 -32.17
C ASN A 427 3.29 16.74 -30.64
N PRO A 428 2.18 16.10 -30.20
CA PRO A 428 1.85 15.99 -28.78
C PRO A 428 2.93 15.35 -27.90
N GLY A 429 3.75 14.45 -28.46
CA GLY A 429 4.80 13.73 -27.73
C GLY A 429 6.20 14.35 -27.82
N VAL A 430 6.38 15.51 -28.46
CA VAL A 430 7.74 16.01 -28.74
C VAL A 430 8.47 16.51 -27.49
N PHE A 431 7.74 17.11 -26.55
CA PHE A 431 8.31 17.65 -25.31
C PHE A 431 7.98 16.80 -24.08
N THR A 432 7.46 15.58 -24.24
CA THR A 432 7.20 14.70 -23.09
C THR A 432 7.18 13.22 -23.47
N GLN A 433 7.75 12.39 -22.60
CA GLN A 433 7.76 10.93 -22.77
C GLN A 433 6.46 10.27 -22.29
N SER A 434 5.70 10.95 -21.43
CA SER A 434 4.49 10.38 -20.86
C SER A 434 3.28 10.65 -21.73
N ARG A 435 2.37 9.68 -21.78
CA ARG A 435 1.05 9.82 -22.39
C ARG A 435 -0.04 10.15 -21.38
N ARG A 436 0.26 10.33 -20.09
CA ARG A 436 -0.79 10.56 -19.06
C ARG A 436 -1.30 11.99 -19.01
N TRP A 437 -0.54 12.97 -19.50
CA TRP A 437 -0.94 14.38 -19.39
C TRP A 437 -2.26 14.71 -20.13
N LYS A 438 -2.61 13.93 -21.15
CA LYS A 438 -3.87 14.06 -21.92
C LYS A 438 -5.11 13.59 -21.16
N ASP A 439 -4.93 12.80 -20.10
CA ASP A 439 -6.01 12.27 -19.27
C ASP A 439 -6.29 13.14 -18.03
N HIS A 440 -5.52 14.21 -17.80
CA HIS A 440 -5.55 14.99 -16.57
C HIS A 440 -5.43 16.49 -16.84
N GLY A 441 -6.47 17.26 -16.52
CA GLY A 441 -6.51 18.72 -16.78
C GLY A 441 -5.40 19.50 -16.08
N ASP A 442 -4.98 19.09 -14.89
CA ASP A 442 -3.87 19.73 -14.18
C ASP A 442 -2.52 19.51 -14.88
N MET A 443 -2.28 18.30 -15.40
CA MET A 443 -1.11 18.01 -16.22
C MET A 443 -1.18 18.74 -17.56
N LEU A 444 -2.36 18.88 -18.17
CA LEU A 444 -2.55 19.67 -19.38
C LEU A 444 -2.11 21.13 -19.17
N LYS A 445 -2.51 21.74 -18.04
CA LYS A 445 -2.07 23.08 -17.64
C LYS A 445 -0.55 23.16 -17.46
N GLN A 446 0.05 22.17 -16.78
CA GLN A 446 1.50 22.09 -16.63
C GLN A 446 2.19 21.98 -17.99
N TYR A 447 1.63 21.19 -18.92
CA TYR A 447 2.17 21.06 -20.27
C TYR A 447 2.08 22.37 -21.05
N ALA A 448 0.92 23.04 -21.02
CA ALA A 448 0.72 24.35 -21.64
C ALA A 448 1.73 25.39 -21.13
N THR A 449 1.92 25.45 -19.81
CA THR A 449 2.88 26.37 -19.16
C THR A 449 4.31 26.07 -19.60
N CYS A 450 4.67 24.80 -19.68
CA CYS A 450 5.98 24.36 -20.14
C CYS A 450 6.22 24.70 -21.62
N LEU A 451 5.26 24.41 -22.50
CA LEU A 451 5.32 24.78 -23.92
C LEU A 451 5.48 26.30 -24.09
N ASN A 452 4.74 27.10 -23.32
CA ASN A 452 4.87 28.55 -23.34
C ASN A 452 6.28 29.05 -22.99
N GLN A 453 7.03 28.31 -22.15
CA GLN A 453 8.42 28.63 -21.83
C GLN A 453 9.42 28.15 -22.89
N PHE A 454 9.09 27.07 -23.62
CA PHE A 454 9.98 26.48 -24.63
C PHE A 454 9.83 27.07 -26.03
N LEU A 455 8.61 27.40 -26.46
CA LEU A 455 8.32 27.88 -27.81
C LEU A 455 9.05 29.19 -28.20
N PRO A 456 9.34 30.13 -27.28
CA PRO A 456 10.19 31.28 -27.58
C PRO A 456 11.61 30.91 -28.07
N ARG A 457 12.12 29.72 -27.75
CA ARG A 457 13.41 29.22 -28.29
C ARG A 457 13.33 28.82 -29.76
N TYR A 458 12.13 28.73 -30.32
CA TYR A 458 11.84 28.34 -31.70
C TYR A 458 11.20 29.49 -32.50
N ASN A 459 11.49 30.75 -32.12
CA ASN A 459 10.97 31.97 -32.76
C ASN A 459 9.44 32.16 -32.67
N ILE A 460 8.82 31.67 -31.58
CA ILE A 460 7.40 31.90 -31.30
C ILE A 460 7.32 32.72 -30.01
N SER A 461 7.22 34.04 -30.14
CA SER A 461 7.38 34.98 -29.03
C SER A 461 6.21 34.96 -28.05
N GLU A 462 4.98 34.99 -28.55
CA GLU A 462 3.75 35.05 -27.75
C GLU A 462 2.82 33.87 -28.04
N PRO A 463 3.16 32.64 -27.63
CA PRO A 463 2.39 31.46 -27.98
C PRO A 463 1.04 31.38 -27.24
N GLU A 464 -0.06 31.48 -27.98
CA GLU A 464 -1.37 31.00 -27.55
C GLU A 464 -1.51 29.52 -27.89
N ILE A 465 -1.72 28.66 -26.89
CA ILE A 465 -1.72 27.20 -27.08
C ILE A 465 -3.14 26.65 -26.92
N TYR A 466 -3.52 25.81 -27.88
CA TYR A 466 -4.83 25.18 -27.95
C TYR A 466 -4.69 23.66 -27.96
N PHE A 467 -5.44 22.99 -27.08
CA PHE A 467 -5.50 21.53 -27.01
C PHE A 467 -6.86 21.05 -27.50
N ASP A 468 -6.86 20.10 -28.42
CA ASP A 468 -8.04 19.39 -28.87
C ASP A 468 -7.86 17.89 -28.66
N ILE A 469 -8.54 17.34 -27.65
CA ILE A 469 -8.39 15.96 -27.20
C ILE A 469 -9.73 15.26 -27.25
N TRP A 470 -9.81 14.17 -28.01
CA TRP A 470 -10.98 13.32 -28.15
C TRP A 470 -10.73 11.97 -27.50
N VAL A 471 -11.58 11.62 -26.53
CA VAL A 471 -11.46 10.43 -25.71
C VAL A 471 -12.71 9.58 -25.83
N SER A 472 -12.51 8.27 -25.97
CA SER A 472 -13.53 7.24 -25.80
C SER A 472 -13.28 6.55 -24.46
N ILE A 473 -14.33 6.36 -23.67
CA ILE A 473 -14.29 5.68 -22.37
C ILE A 473 -15.09 4.38 -22.49
N ASN A 474 -14.47 3.25 -22.14
CA ASN A 474 -15.10 1.93 -22.20
C ASN A 474 -15.80 1.68 -23.55
N GLU A 475 -15.09 1.98 -24.65
CA GLU A 475 -15.53 1.76 -26.04
C GLU A 475 -16.77 2.57 -26.47
N ARG A 476 -17.24 3.51 -25.65
CA ARG A 476 -18.32 4.43 -26.00
C ARG A 476 -17.91 5.42 -27.09
N PHE A 477 -18.90 6.05 -27.74
CA PHE A 477 -18.67 7.07 -28.76
C PHE A 477 -17.76 8.18 -28.21
N GLN A 478 -16.80 8.60 -29.05
CA GLN A 478 -15.81 9.59 -28.64
C GLN A 478 -16.47 10.92 -28.27
N GLN A 479 -15.99 11.51 -27.18
CA GLN A 479 -16.39 12.84 -26.75
C GLN A 479 -15.16 13.72 -26.71
N ARG A 480 -15.35 15.00 -27.03
CA ARG A 480 -14.32 16.01 -26.84
C ARG A 480 -14.11 16.17 -25.34
N TYR A 481 -12.92 15.82 -24.87
CA TYR A 481 -12.61 15.78 -23.44
C TYR A 481 -12.65 17.22 -22.89
N GLU A 482 -11.82 18.12 -23.44
CA GLU A 482 -11.79 19.54 -23.08
C GLU A 482 -11.29 20.36 -24.30
N SER A 483 -11.79 21.59 -24.48
CA SER A 483 -11.20 22.58 -25.41
C SER A 483 -10.58 23.70 -24.59
N TYR A 484 -9.27 23.63 -24.35
CA TYR A 484 -8.60 24.67 -23.57
C TYR A 484 -7.93 25.70 -24.45
N GLN A 485 -8.12 26.97 -24.08
CA GLN A 485 -7.32 28.08 -24.55
C GLN A 485 -6.42 28.55 -23.40
N TYR A 486 -5.11 28.44 -23.58
CA TYR A 486 -4.15 29.03 -22.65
C TYR A 486 -3.59 30.32 -23.24
N ASN A 487 -3.92 31.46 -22.62
CA ASN A 487 -3.39 32.77 -22.97
C ASN A 487 -2.73 33.40 -21.73
N THR A 488 -1.45 33.76 -21.84
CA THR A 488 -0.60 34.36 -20.81
C THR A 488 -1.19 35.64 -20.20
N PHE A 489 -2.02 36.39 -20.94
CA PHE A 489 -2.62 37.64 -20.48
C PHE A 489 -4.03 37.51 -19.89
N ARG A 490 -4.71 36.35 -20.08
CA ARG A 490 -6.09 36.16 -19.61
C ARG A 490 -6.30 34.92 -18.73
N GLY A 491 -5.28 34.09 -18.53
CA GLY A 491 -5.43 32.82 -17.84
C GLY A 491 -6.21 31.80 -18.68
N ILE A 492 -6.55 30.68 -18.05
CA ILE A 492 -7.32 29.59 -18.69
C ILE A 492 -8.74 30.08 -18.97
N LYS A 493 -9.18 29.99 -20.22
CA LYS A 493 -10.58 30.14 -20.60
C LYS A 493 -11.21 28.81 -21.01
#